data_AF-A0A6M5J581-F1
#
_entry.id   AF-A0A6M5J581-F1
#
_cell.length_a   1.000
_cell.length_b   1.000
_cell.length_c   1.000
_cell.angle_alpha   90.00
_cell.angle_beta   90.00
_cell.angle_gamma   90.00
#
_symmetry.space_group_name_H-M   'P 1'
#
loop_
_entity.id
_entity.type
_entity.pdbx_description
1 polymer ?
#
loop_
_entity_poly.entity_id
_entity_poly.type
_entity_poly.pdbx_seq_one_letter_code
_entity_poly.pdbx_strand_id
1 'polypeptide(L)'
;MDAAESVVIAGHVCVDEIVTAGGTRRMPGSPAVFMAPVLRDGGYIARVAAPHGPDFEALGAGLRMLEPADRAGTLVYVNDLTGIRRTQAVRQPEAAALGLPGPLVTPALAEARALLFTPLLPDPAPEVVAAYTAALPDEALRLVLLQGYLRELDAETDARGGHAVHERRFVEAPQLLPLFDVAVLSDEDLLDGAHASASAWAAAHPTTAVIVTRGAEGASVYRGRERTDLPAYDVGNLAPDALVGAGDQFGAELTLALLDSPAGPRAAARDPRGLVTAVARATRTTALRLADRTTSTAGASGVSSRSGEATPDRTDVMPSGAARR
;
A
#
# COMPACT_ATOMS: atom_id res chain seq x y z
N MET A 1 -26.00 17.88 -5.37
CA MET A 1 -24.71 17.23 -5.07
C MET A 1 -24.71 15.96 -5.88
N ASP A 2 -23.86 15.87 -6.90
CA ASP A 2 -23.68 14.63 -7.62
C ASP A 2 -23.23 13.55 -6.62
N ALA A 3 -23.75 12.33 -6.75
CA ALA A 3 -23.38 11.24 -5.88
C ALA A 3 -21.86 11.02 -6.03
N ALA A 4 -21.11 11.10 -4.92
CA ALA A 4 -19.68 10.88 -4.96
C ALA A 4 -19.37 9.49 -5.53
N GLU A 5 -18.53 9.45 -6.56
CA GLU A 5 -18.15 8.22 -7.24
C GLU A 5 -17.33 7.31 -6.31
N SER A 6 -17.41 5.99 -6.53
CA SER A 6 -16.75 5.02 -5.65
C SER A 6 -15.62 4.25 -6.33
N VAL A 7 -14.59 3.94 -5.55
CA VAL A 7 -13.47 3.07 -5.91
C VAL A 7 -13.41 1.93 -4.90
N VAL A 8 -13.26 0.70 -5.38
CA VAL A 8 -13.09 -0.47 -4.52
C VAL A 8 -11.62 -0.86 -4.50
N ILE A 9 -11.06 -0.98 -3.29
CA ILE A 9 -9.75 -1.58 -3.05
C ILE A 9 -10.01 -2.99 -2.52
N ALA A 10 -9.52 -4.02 -3.22
CA ALA A 10 -9.69 -5.41 -2.82
C ALA A 10 -8.33 -6.09 -2.67
N GLY A 11 -8.16 -6.91 -1.64
CA GLY A 11 -6.89 -7.57 -1.35
C GLY A 11 -6.74 -7.84 0.13
N HIS A 12 -5.56 -7.57 0.68
CA HIS A 12 -5.28 -7.80 2.09
C HIS A 12 -5.23 -6.48 2.86
N VAL A 13 -5.70 -6.52 4.10
CA VAL A 13 -5.30 -5.58 5.14
C VAL A 13 -4.43 -6.32 6.14
N CYS A 14 -3.52 -5.60 6.80
CA CYS A 14 -2.63 -6.22 7.79
C CYS A 14 -2.41 -5.32 8.99
N VAL A 15 -1.99 -5.94 10.10
CA VAL A 15 -1.31 -5.21 11.16
C VAL A 15 0.18 -5.22 10.84
N ASP A 16 0.73 -4.04 10.57
CA ASP A 16 2.18 -3.89 10.41
C ASP A 16 2.83 -3.89 11.78
N GLU A 17 3.77 -4.80 11.97
CA GLU A 17 4.61 -4.88 13.15
C GLU A 17 6.03 -4.46 12.79
N ILE A 18 6.42 -3.25 13.21
CA ILE A 18 7.76 -2.70 12.97
C ILE A 18 8.62 -3.03 14.18
N VAL A 19 9.61 -3.89 14.00
CA VAL A 19 10.56 -4.29 15.03
C VAL A 19 11.85 -3.50 14.85
N THR A 20 12.26 -2.79 15.90
CA THR A 20 13.49 -2.00 15.93
C THR A 20 14.28 -2.34 17.20
N ALA A 21 15.53 -1.84 17.30
CA ALA A 21 16.30 -1.97 18.54
C ALA A 21 15.61 -1.30 19.75
N GLY A 22 14.75 -0.31 19.52
CA GLY A 22 14.00 0.39 20.56
C GLY A 22 12.67 -0.28 20.95
N GLY A 23 12.31 -1.40 20.31
CA GLY A 23 11.08 -2.14 20.57
C GLY A 23 10.20 -2.31 19.34
N THR A 24 8.98 -2.77 19.60
CA THR A 24 8.00 -3.16 18.58
C THR A 24 6.84 -2.18 18.54
N ARG A 25 6.48 -1.70 17.35
CA ARG A 25 5.30 -0.86 17.12
C ARG A 25 4.33 -1.58 16.20
N ARG A 26 3.04 -1.62 16.58
CA ARG A 26 1.95 -2.11 15.74
C ARG A 26 1.15 -0.94 15.17
N MET A 27 0.80 -1.01 13.90
CA MET A 27 0.00 0.00 13.20
C MET A 27 -0.83 -0.64 12.08
N PRO A 28 -1.90 0.01 11.59
CA PRO A 28 -2.56 -0.43 10.38
C PRO A 28 -1.56 -0.42 9.22
N GLY A 29 -1.45 -1.55 8.53
CA GLY A 29 -0.68 -1.71 7.31
C GLY A 29 -1.58 -2.13 6.15
N SER A 30 -1.02 -2.08 4.94
CA SER A 30 -1.58 -2.50 3.63
C SER A 30 -1.69 -1.36 2.62
N PRO A 31 -1.77 -1.71 1.32
CA PRO A 31 -2.05 -0.73 0.27
C PRO A 31 -3.33 0.07 0.53
N ALA A 32 -4.39 -0.53 1.08
CA ALA A 32 -5.63 0.17 1.38
C ALA A 32 -5.44 1.33 2.37
N VAL A 33 -4.57 1.17 3.38
CA VAL A 33 -4.24 2.23 4.35
C VAL A 33 -3.59 3.44 3.68
N PHE A 34 -2.75 3.21 2.67
CA PHE A 34 -2.04 4.28 1.96
C PHE A 34 -2.84 4.87 0.79
N MET A 35 -3.63 4.05 0.10
CA MET A 35 -4.40 4.44 -1.09
C MET A 35 -5.70 5.18 -0.73
N ALA A 36 -6.43 4.73 0.30
CA ALA A 36 -7.74 5.28 0.60
C ALA A 36 -7.72 6.80 0.92
N PRO A 37 -6.76 7.33 1.70
CA PRO A 37 -6.64 8.78 1.89
C PRO A 37 -6.43 9.55 0.58
N VAL A 38 -5.55 9.05 -0.30
CA VAL A 38 -5.27 9.69 -1.60
C VAL A 38 -6.53 9.75 -2.45
N LEU A 39 -7.29 8.65 -2.54
CA LEU A 39 -8.53 8.60 -3.30
C LEU A 39 -9.61 9.55 -2.73
N ARG A 40 -9.71 9.66 -1.40
CA ARG A 40 -10.62 10.61 -0.74
C ARG A 40 -10.25 12.05 -1.03
N ASP A 41 -8.97 12.39 -1.02
CA ASP A 41 -8.49 13.73 -1.39
C ASP A 41 -8.84 14.05 -2.85
N GLY A 42 -8.89 13.03 -3.71
CA GLY A 42 -9.37 13.12 -5.09
C GLY A 42 -10.90 13.18 -5.24
N GLY A 43 -11.67 13.19 -4.15
CA GLY A 43 -13.13 13.27 -4.17
C GLY A 43 -13.87 11.94 -4.28
N TYR A 44 -13.17 10.81 -4.22
CA TYR A 44 -13.77 9.48 -4.35
C TYR A 44 -14.09 8.84 -3.00
N ILE A 45 -15.16 8.04 -2.97
CA ILE A 45 -15.42 7.13 -1.85
C ILE A 45 -14.58 5.86 -2.04
N ALA A 46 -13.49 5.74 -1.28
CA ALA A 46 -12.71 4.50 -1.19
C ALA A 46 -13.42 3.49 -0.27
N ARG A 47 -13.78 2.32 -0.81
CA ARG A 47 -14.38 1.19 -0.08
C ARG A 47 -13.41 0.01 -0.13
N VAL A 48 -13.27 -0.72 0.98
CA VAL A 48 -12.26 -1.79 1.12
C VAL A 48 -12.92 -3.15 1.28
N ALA A 49 -12.58 -4.08 0.39
CA ALA A 49 -12.94 -5.50 0.49
C ALA A 49 -11.70 -6.30 0.90
N ALA A 50 -11.59 -6.61 2.20
CA ALA A 50 -10.47 -7.38 2.72
C ALA A 50 -10.88 -8.16 3.98
N PRO A 51 -10.44 -9.42 4.13
CA PRO A 51 -10.61 -10.18 5.37
C PRO A 51 -9.82 -9.52 6.50
N HIS A 52 -10.42 -9.45 7.68
CA HIS A 52 -9.77 -8.90 8.86
C HIS A 52 -10.45 -9.37 10.15
N GLY A 53 -9.71 -9.24 11.24
CA GLY A 53 -10.18 -9.45 12.59
C GLY A 53 -10.38 -8.13 13.36
N PRO A 54 -10.97 -8.22 14.58
CA PRO A 54 -11.22 -7.05 15.43
C PRO A 54 -9.93 -6.35 15.89
N ASP A 55 -8.78 -7.03 15.83
CA ASP A 55 -7.48 -6.44 16.16
C ASP A 55 -7.04 -5.35 15.16
N PHE A 56 -7.46 -5.44 13.90
CA PHE A 56 -7.23 -4.38 12.92
C PHE A 56 -8.18 -3.18 13.13
N GLU A 57 -9.46 -3.43 13.43
CA GLU A 57 -10.42 -2.37 13.74
C GLU A 57 -9.99 -1.54 14.95
N ALA A 58 -9.46 -2.19 15.98
CA ALA A 58 -8.96 -1.55 17.20
C ALA A 58 -7.81 -0.56 16.94
N LEU A 59 -7.08 -0.69 15.84
CA LEU A 59 -6.01 0.23 15.45
C LEU A 59 -6.53 1.52 14.80
N GLY A 60 -7.84 1.60 14.47
CA GLY A 60 -8.47 2.84 14.03
C GLY A 60 -7.99 3.34 12.67
N ALA A 61 -7.81 2.45 11.69
CA ALA A 61 -7.29 2.79 10.35
C ALA A 61 -8.13 3.81 9.55
N GLY A 62 -9.38 4.07 9.97
CA GLY A 62 -10.28 5.02 9.29
C GLY A 62 -10.68 4.58 7.88
N LEU A 63 -10.59 3.27 7.60
CA LEU A 63 -11.00 2.64 6.35
C LEU A 63 -12.51 2.37 6.35
N ARG A 64 -13.13 2.48 5.18
CA ARG A 64 -14.52 2.08 4.97
C ARG A 64 -14.56 0.63 4.50
N MET A 65 -14.53 -0.30 5.44
CA MET A 65 -14.65 -1.73 5.18
C MET A 65 -16.05 -2.05 4.62
N LEU A 66 -16.11 -2.89 3.60
CA LEU A 66 -17.37 -3.37 3.00
C LEU A 66 -18.00 -4.48 3.81
N GLU A 67 -17.17 -5.36 4.35
CA GLU A 67 -17.56 -6.50 5.17
C GLU A 67 -17.15 -6.24 6.62
N PRO A 68 -17.91 -6.74 7.61
CA PRO A 68 -17.50 -6.67 9.01
C PRO A 68 -16.29 -7.57 9.27
N ALA A 69 -15.58 -7.32 10.37
CA ALA A 69 -14.56 -8.25 10.85
C ALA A 69 -15.16 -9.65 11.10
N ASP A 70 -14.63 -10.65 10.40
CA ASP A 70 -15.12 -12.04 10.43
C ASP A 70 -14.02 -13.05 10.79
N ARG A 71 -12.78 -12.58 10.99
CA ARG A 71 -11.63 -13.41 11.38
C ARG A 71 -11.30 -13.28 12.86
N ALA A 72 -10.70 -14.31 13.43
CA ALA A 72 -10.24 -14.30 14.81
C ALA A 72 -9.09 -13.29 15.04
N GLY A 73 -8.28 -13.05 14.00
CA GLY A 73 -7.20 -12.08 13.96
C GLY A 73 -6.96 -11.65 12.52
N THR A 74 -6.06 -10.68 12.34
CA THR A 74 -5.70 -10.15 11.03
C THR A 74 -4.30 -10.60 10.65
N LEU A 75 -4.02 -10.75 9.35
CA LEU A 75 -2.67 -10.88 8.81
C LEU A 75 -1.72 -9.92 9.52
N VAL A 76 -0.61 -10.42 10.07
CA VAL A 76 0.42 -9.58 10.69
C VAL A 76 1.63 -9.57 9.80
N TYR A 77 2.03 -8.39 9.31
CA TYR A 77 3.21 -8.22 8.48
C TYR A 77 4.35 -7.66 9.34
N VAL A 78 5.34 -8.49 9.62
CA VAL A 78 6.48 -8.15 10.47
C VAL A 78 7.60 -7.58 9.60
N ASN A 79 7.97 -6.34 9.88
CA ASN A 79 9.14 -5.68 9.28
C ASN A 79 10.21 -5.52 10.37
N ASP A 80 11.25 -6.33 10.30
CA ASP A 80 12.35 -6.28 11.26
C ASP A 80 13.49 -5.42 10.70
N LEU A 81 13.76 -4.33 11.41
CA LEU A 81 14.74 -3.31 11.10
C LEU A 81 15.91 -3.32 12.11
N THR A 82 16.07 -4.40 12.89
CA THR A 82 17.17 -4.53 13.86
C THR A 82 18.51 -4.85 13.19
N GLY A 83 18.49 -5.47 12.01
CA GLY A 83 19.67 -5.83 11.23
C GLY A 83 20.13 -4.76 10.24
N ILE A 84 21.22 -5.06 9.53
CA ILE A 84 21.74 -4.21 8.43
C ILE A 84 20.74 -4.16 7.26
N ARG A 85 20.00 -5.25 7.05
CA ARG A 85 18.94 -5.35 6.05
C ARG A 85 17.61 -5.57 6.73
N ARG A 86 16.56 -4.99 6.16
CA ARG A 86 15.18 -5.30 6.52
C ARG A 86 14.92 -6.78 6.24
N THR A 87 14.40 -7.51 7.21
CA THR A 87 13.80 -8.83 6.98
C THR A 87 12.29 -8.74 7.15
N GLN A 88 11.57 -9.58 6.41
CA GLN A 88 10.11 -9.57 6.39
C GLN A 88 9.58 -10.97 6.70
N ALA A 89 8.55 -11.03 7.53
CA ALA A 89 7.84 -12.26 7.84
C ALA A 89 6.35 -11.97 8.02
N VAL A 90 5.51 -12.99 7.89
CA VAL A 90 4.07 -12.87 8.12
C VAL A 90 3.57 -13.86 9.15
N ARG A 91 2.60 -13.44 9.95
CA ARG A 91 1.85 -14.33 10.85
C ARG A 91 0.39 -14.33 10.46
N GLN A 92 -0.29 -15.44 10.71
CA GLN A 92 -1.69 -15.64 10.37
C GLN A 92 -1.98 -15.45 8.86
N PRO A 93 -1.16 -16.01 7.94
CA PRO A 93 -1.43 -15.87 6.50
C PRO A 93 -2.82 -16.37 6.10
N GLU A 94 -3.35 -17.38 6.78
CA GLU A 94 -4.70 -17.92 6.59
C GLU A 94 -5.81 -16.91 6.88
N ALA A 95 -5.56 -15.92 7.76
CA ALA A 95 -6.52 -14.86 8.04
C ALA A 95 -6.67 -13.87 6.87
N ALA A 96 -5.73 -13.86 5.93
CA ALA A 96 -5.75 -13.00 4.75
C ALA A 96 -6.58 -13.57 3.58
N ALA A 97 -7.02 -14.83 3.66
CA ALA A 97 -7.64 -15.54 2.54
C ALA A 97 -8.88 -14.81 2.01
N LEU A 98 -8.74 -14.20 0.83
CA LEU A 98 -9.80 -13.47 0.14
C LEU A 98 -10.71 -14.45 -0.60
N GLY A 99 -11.98 -14.52 -0.21
CA GLY A 99 -13.00 -15.35 -0.85
C GLY A 99 -13.61 -14.68 -2.09
N LEU A 100 -14.62 -15.33 -2.68
CA LEU A 100 -15.46 -14.73 -3.72
C LEU A 100 -16.16 -13.46 -3.20
N PRO A 101 -16.45 -12.46 -4.06
CA PRO A 101 -17.10 -11.23 -3.62
C PRO A 101 -18.49 -11.53 -3.03
N GLY A 102 -18.67 -11.20 -1.75
CA GLY A 102 -19.91 -11.43 -1.02
C GLY A 102 -21.06 -10.49 -1.40
N PRO A 103 -22.20 -10.57 -0.69
CA PRO A 103 -23.39 -9.76 -0.95
C PRO A 103 -23.21 -8.26 -0.69
N LEU A 104 -22.21 -7.86 0.10
CA LEU A 104 -21.87 -6.45 0.33
C LEU A 104 -20.84 -5.94 -0.69
N VAL A 105 -19.95 -6.82 -1.15
CA VAL A 105 -18.87 -6.48 -2.08
C VAL A 105 -19.40 -6.41 -3.51
N THR A 106 -20.24 -7.35 -3.93
CA THR A 106 -20.76 -7.43 -5.30
C THR A 106 -21.49 -6.15 -5.73
N PRO A 107 -22.46 -5.60 -4.96
CA PRO A 107 -23.11 -4.34 -5.33
C PRO A 107 -22.13 -3.15 -5.35
N ALA A 108 -21.16 -3.13 -4.43
CA ALA A 108 -20.16 -2.06 -4.41
C ALA A 108 -19.26 -2.08 -5.66
N LEU A 109 -18.90 -3.27 -6.15
CA LEU A 109 -18.15 -3.45 -7.41
C LEU A 109 -18.98 -3.02 -8.62
N ALA A 110 -20.27 -3.35 -8.65
CA ALA A 110 -21.17 -2.98 -9.75
C ALA A 110 -21.38 -1.46 -9.90
N GLU A 111 -21.13 -0.68 -8.85
CA GLU A 111 -21.19 0.78 -8.84
C GLU A 111 -19.80 1.45 -8.92
N ALA A 112 -18.73 0.66 -8.87
CA ALA A 112 -17.38 1.18 -8.78
C ALA A 112 -16.88 1.68 -10.14
N ARG A 113 -16.15 2.80 -10.12
CA ARG A 113 -15.45 3.31 -11.30
C ARG A 113 -14.07 2.69 -11.50
N ALA A 114 -13.52 2.12 -10.44
CA ALA A 114 -12.26 1.39 -10.47
C ALA A 114 -12.22 0.29 -9.42
N LEU A 115 -11.52 -0.79 -9.77
CA LEU A 115 -11.01 -1.80 -8.85
C LEU A 115 -9.50 -1.66 -8.75
N LEU A 116 -9.01 -1.57 -7.51
CA LEU A 116 -7.61 -1.64 -7.14
C LEU A 116 -7.36 -2.95 -6.42
N PHE A 117 -6.72 -3.89 -7.11
CA PHE A 117 -6.44 -5.21 -6.58
C PHE A 117 -5.04 -5.27 -5.97
N THR A 118 -4.95 -5.43 -4.66
CA THR A 118 -3.72 -5.18 -3.89
C THR A 118 -3.38 -6.32 -2.93
N PRO A 119 -3.06 -7.52 -3.45
CA PRO A 119 -2.64 -8.64 -2.61
C PRO A 119 -1.27 -8.37 -1.99
N LEU A 120 -1.10 -8.83 -0.76
CA LEU A 120 0.18 -8.84 -0.04
C LEU A 120 0.87 -10.21 -0.02
N LEU A 121 0.13 -11.27 -0.36
CA LEU A 121 0.55 -12.68 -0.40
C LEU A 121 0.21 -13.26 -1.79
N PRO A 122 0.71 -14.45 -2.18
CA PRO A 122 0.40 -15.07 -3.48
C PRO A 122 -0.99 -15.73 -3.54
N ASP A 123 -1.95 -15.12 -2.87
CA ASP A 123 -3.37 -15.43 -2.80
C ASP A 123 -4.08 -14.07 -2.85
N PRO A 124 -5.21 -13.89 -3.55
CA PRO A 124 -6.19 -14.87 -4.00
C PRO A 124 -5.84 -15.62 -5.30
N ALA A 125 -6.40 -16.82 -5.45
CA ALA A 125 -6.38 -17.61 -6.69
C ALA A 125 -7.04 -16.89 -7.90
N PRO A 126 -6.63 -17.20 -9.15
CA PRO A 126 -7.16 -16.52 -10.34
C PRO A 126 -8.67 -16.50 -10.50
N GLU A 127 -9.37 -17.56 -10.06
CA GLU A 127 -10.83 -17.67 -10.15
C GLU A 127 -11.53 -16.64 -9.25
N VAL A 128 -10.94 -16.37 -8.07
CA VAL A 128 -11.44 -15.32 -7.18
C VAL A 128 -11.22 -13.95 -7.81
N VAL A 129 -10.02 -13.68 -8.35
CA VAL A 129 -9.74 -12.42 -9.04
C VAL A 129 -10.69 -12.20 -10.22
N ALA A 130 -10.93 -13.24 -11.01
CA ALA A 130 -11.88 -13.19 -12.11
C ALA A 130 -13.29 -12.80 -11.64
N ALA A 131 -13.77 -13.35 -10.52
CA ALA A 131 -15.06 -12.98 -9.94
C ALA A 131 -15.14 -11.50 -9.54
N TYR A 132 -14.07 -10.95 -8.92
CA TYR A 132 -14.00 -9.51 -8.61
C TYR A 132 -14.05 -8.67 -9.89
N THR A 133 -13.23 -8.99 -10.89
CA THR A 133 -13.15 -8.22 -12.13
C THR A 133 -14.44 -8.28 -12.97
N ALA A 134 -15.15 -9.41 -12.95
CA ALA A 134 -16.40 -9.63 -13.67
C ALA A 134 -17.59 -8.88 -13.04
N ALA A 135 -17.52 -8.55 -11.75
CA ALA A 135 -18.57 -7.77 -11.07
C ALA A 135 -18.49 -6.26 -11.35
N LEU A 136 -17.42 -5.77 -12.01
CA LEU A 136 -17.30 -4.36 -12.39
C LEU A 136 -18.05 -4.03 -13.69
N PRO A 137 -18.51 -2.78 -13.83
CA PRO A 137 -18.90 -2.23 -15.13
C PRO A 137 -17.80 -2.38 -16.18
N ASP A 138 -18.20 -2.49 -17.45
CA ASP A 138 -17.25 -2.66 -18.56
C ASP A 138 -16.31 -1.47 -18.72
N GLU A 139 -16.76 -0.25 -18.43
CA GLU A 139 -15.97 0.97 -18.54
C GLU A 139 -15.09 1.25 -17.32
N ALA A 140 -15.26 0.48 -16.23
CA ALA A 140 -14.49 0.67 -15.01
C ALA A 140 -13.02 0.27 -15.20
N LEU A 141 -12.13 0.97 -14.50
CA LEU A 141 -10.71 0.68 -14.51
C LEU A 141 -10.40 -0.56 -13.68
N ARG A 142 -9.54 -1.43 -14.20
CA ARG A 142 -9.01 -2.58 -13.45
C ARG A 142 -7.50 -2.42 -13.32
N LEU A 143 -7.02 -2.18 -12.09
CA LEU A 143 -5.60 -2.05 -11.78
C LEU A 143 -5.19 -3.06 -10.71
N VAL A 144 -4.02 -3.68 -10.89
CA VAL A 144 -3.42 -4.59 -9.89
C VAL A 144 -2.05 -4.11 -9.46
N LEU A 145 -1.76 -4.16 -8.15
CA LEU A 145 -0.41 -4.11 -7.61
C LEU A 145 0.09 -5.55 -7.42
N LEU A 146 1.12 -5.94 -8.17
CA LEU A 146 1.55 -7.34 -8.28
C LEU A 146 2.32 -7.85 -7.06
N GLN A 147 2.67 -6.98 -6.12
CA GLN A 147 3.61 -7.27 -5.04
C GLN A 147 3.32 -8.59 -4.30
N GLY A 148 2.06 -8.88 -3.95
CA GLY A 148 1.71 -10.14 -3.29
C GLY A 148 2.00 -11.39 -4.13
N TYR A 149 1.75 -11.34 -5.44
CA TYR A 149 2.02 -12.47 -6.34
C TYR A 149 3.50 -12.70 -6.61
N LEU A 150 4.35 -11.73 -6.28
CA LEU A 150 5.81 -11.82 -6.38
C LEU A 150 6.45 -12.33 -5.09
N ARG A 151 5.64 -12.73 -4.10
CA ARG A 151 6.09 -13.24 -2.80
C ARG A 151 5.75 -14.70 -2.60
N GLU A 152 6.62 -15.42 -1.93
CA GLU A 152 6.35 -16.73 -1.31
C GLU A 152 6.65 -16.69 0.18
N LEU A 153 6.06 -17.63 0.91
CA LEU A 153 6.22 -17.78 2.34
C LEU A 153 6.99 -19.07 2.63
N ASP A 154 7.93 -19.03 3.56
CA ASP A 154 8.54 -20.24 4.08
C ASP A 154 7.49 -21.15 4.73
N ALA A 155 7.63 -22.46 4.51
CA ALA A 155 6.75 -23.45 5.13
C ALA A 155 6.93 -23.49 6.66
N GLU A 156 8.14 -23.22 7.15
CA GLU A 156 8.47 -23.18 8.56
C GLU A 156 8.33 -21.76 9.12
N THR A 157 7.96 -21.67 10.40
CA THR A 157 7.90 -20.41 11.12
C THR A 157 9.25 -20.10 11.78
N ASP A 158 9.65 -18.82 11.75
CA ASP A 158 10.79 -18.29 12.49
C ASP A 158 10.58 -18.33 14.01
N ALA A 159 11.60 -17.92 14.77
CA ALA A 159 11.55 -17.89 16.23
C ALA A 159 10.46 -16.96 16.82
N ARG A 160 9.82 -16.12 16.00
CA ARG A 160 8.73 -15.22 16.37
C ARG A 160 7.37 -15.70 15.86
N GLY A 161 7.33 -16.92 15.31
CA GLY A 161 6.12 -17.55 14.79
C GLY A 161 5.69 -17.02 13.42
N GLY A 162 6.57 -16.33 12.69
CA GLY A 162 6.28 -15.79 11.36
C GLY A 162 6.92 -16.60 10.24
N HIS A 163 6.22 -16.72 9.11
CA HIS A 163 6.76 -17.28 7.88
C HIS A 163 7.58 -16.21 7.17
N ALA A 164 8.87 -16.48 6.90
CA ALA A 164 9.69 -15.51 6.19
C ALA A 164 9.15 -15.28 4.77
N VAL A 165 9.26 -14.04 4.30
CA VAL A 165 8.81 -13.65 2.96
C VAL A 165 10.00 -13.65 2.02
N HIS A 166 9.87 -14.40 0.92
CA HIS A 166 10.85 -14.45 -0.16
C HIS A 166 10.23 -14.00 -1.48
N GLU A 167 11.08 -13.67 -2.44
CA GLU A 167 10.65 -13.45 -3.81
C GLU A 167 10.25 -14.78 -4.46
N ARG A 168 9.23 -14.74 -5.33
CA ARG A 168 8.94 -15.84 -6.25
C ARG A 168 8.59 -15.35 -7.64
N ARG A 169 8.54 -16.29 -8.57
CA ARG A 169 8.05 -16.04 -9.94
C ARG A 169 6.54 -15.84 -9.96
N PHE A 170 6.07 -14.91 -10.79
CA PHE A 170 4.66 -14.70 -11.05
C PHE A 170 4.09 -15.73 -12.04
N VAL A 171 3.82 -16.95 -11.55
CA VAL A 171 3.37 -18.06 -12.40
C VAL A 171 1.93 -17.92 -12.90
N GLU A 172 1.12 -17.12 -12.22
CA GLU A 172 -0.30 -16.86 -12.53
C GLU A 172 -0.46 -15.72 -13.54
N ALA A 173 0.63 -15.11 -14.01
CA ALA A 173 0.62 -14.03 -14.99
C ALA A 173 -0.27 -14.34 -16.21
N PRO A 174 -0.23 -15.55 -16.82
CA PRO A 174 -1.05 -15.85 -17.99
C PRO A 174 -2.56 -15.79 -17.73
N GLN A 175 -3.00 -16.14 -16.51
CA GLN A 175 -4.41 -16.08 -16.13
C GLN A 175 -4.83 -14.70 -15.62
N LEU A 176 -3.95 -14.03 -14.86
CA LEU A 176 -4.31 -12.81 -14.14
C LEU A 176 -4.16 -11.55 -14.96
N LEU A 177 -3.04 -11.38 -15.68
CA LEU A 177 -2.78 -10.14 -16.39
C LEU A 177 -3.91 -9.74 -17.36
N PRO A 178 -4.48 -10.65 -18.18
CA PRO A 178 -5.59 -10.31 -19.07
C PRO A 178 -6.84 -9.73 -18.40
N LEU A 179 -7.00 -9.91 -17.09
CA LEU A 179 -8.14 -9.40 -16.32
C LEU A 179 -8.01 -7.91 -15.97
N PHE A 180 -6.81 -7.34 -16.11
CA PHE A 180 -6.50 -5.97 -15.72
C PHE A 180 -6.13 -5.10 -16.93
N ASP A 181 -6.45 -3.81 -16.85
CA ASP A 181 -5.98 -2.82 -17.83
C ASP A 181 -4.55 -2.35 -17.50
N VAL A 182 -4.19 -2.32 -16.20
CA VAL A 182 -2.87 -1.90 -15.70
C VAL A 182 -2.38 -2.84 -14.60
N ALA A 183 -1.13 -3.27 -14.69
CA ALA A 183 -0.42 -3.97 -13.63
C ALA A 183 0.80 -3.14 -13.18
N VAL A 184 0.99 -2.99 -11.87
CA VAL A 184 2.09 -2.21 -11.28
C VAL A 184 2.96 -3.12 -10.43
N LEU A 185 4.28 -2.99 -10.57
CA LEU A 185 5.28 -3.62 -9.70
C LEU A 185 6.45 -2.67 -9.45
N SER A 186 7.22 -2.94 -8.40
CA SER A 186 8.51 -2.31 -8.17
C SER A 186 9.63 -3.09 -8.87
N ASP A 187 10.71 -2.41 -9.26
CA ASP A 187 11.94 -3.07 -9.66
C ASP A 187 12.58 -3.85 -8.51
N GLU A 188 12.37 -3.41 -7.27
CA GLU A 188 12.78 -4.11 -6.05
C GLU A 188 11.97 -5.39 -5.75
N ASP A 189 10.79 -5.58 -6.36
CA ASP A 189 9.98 -6.78 -6.11
C ASP A 189 10.54 -8.02 -6.86
N LEU A 190 11.50 -7.83 -7.77
CA LEU A 190 12.17 -8.89 -8.51
C LEU A 190 13.68 -8.63 -8.55
N LEU A 191 14.46 -9.38 -7.75
CA LEU A 191 15.91 -9.23 -7.62
C LEU A 191 16.61 -9.31 -8.98
N ASP A 192 16.13 -10.18 -9.87
CA ASP A 192 16.69 -10.37 -11.21
C ASP A 192 15.61 -10.19 -12.30
N GLY A 193 15.53 -8.97 -12.84
CA GLY A 193 14.94 -8.75 -14.15
C GLY A 193 13.48 -8.31 -14.18
N ALA A 194 13.06 -7.43 -13.26
CA ALA A 194 11.76 -6.75 -13.33
C ALA A 194 11.44 -6.21 -14.73
N HIS A 195 12.41 -5.58 -15.39
CA HIS A 195 12.28 -5.07 -16.76
C HIS A 195 12.11 -6.14 -17.83
N ALA A 196 12.81 -7.28 -17.70
CA ALA A 196 12.70 -8.38 -18.64
C ALA A 196 11.33 -9.06 -18.50
N SER A 197 10.89 -9.30 -17.26
CA SER A 197 9.57 -9.82 -16.93
C SER A 197 8.47 -8.89 -17.41
N ALA A 198 8.54 -7.58 -17.10
CA ALA A 198 7.55 -6.60 -17.55
C ALA A 198 7.43 -6.52 -19.07
N SER A 199 8.56 -6.55 -19.78
CA SER A 199 8.58 -6.59 -21.25
C SER A 199 7.92 -7.87 -21.79
N ALA A 200 8.27 -9.03 -21.23
CA ALA A 200 7.70 -10.31 -21.64
C ALA A 200 6.19 -10.38 -21.37
N TRP A 201 5.75 -9.93 -20.21
CA TRP A 201 4.34 -9.88 -19.82
C TRP A 201 3.54 -8.92 -20.69
N ALA A 202 4.02 -7.70 -20.92
CA ALA A 202 3.34 -6.73 -21.78
C ALA A 202 3.25 -7.21 -23.23
N ALA A 203 4.26 -7.95 -23.71
CA ALA A 203 4.26 -8.54 -25.05
C ALA A 203 3.27 -9.72 -25.17
N ALA A 204 3.16 -10.55 -24.13
CA ALA A 204 2.22 -11.67 -24.07
C ALA A 204 0.77 -11.23 -23.84
N HIS A 205 0.56 -10.10 -23.17
CA HIS A 205 -0.75 -9.58 -22.75
C HIS A 205 -0.95 -8.13 -23.22
N PRO A 206 -1.15 -7.89 -24.53
CA PRO A 206 -1.17 -6.54 -25.11
C PRO A 206 -2.36 -5.67 -24.64
N THR A 207 -3.37 -6.26 -23.99
CA THR A 207 -4.50 -5.56 -23.38
C THR A 207 -4.16 -4.94 -22.03
N THR A 208 -3.02 -5.32 -21.44
CA THR A 208 -2.60 -4.94 -20.09
C THR A 208 -1.28 -4.20 -20.19
N ALA A 209 -1.26 -2.96 -19.70
CA ALA A 209 0.01 -2.25 -19.55
C ALA A 209 0.70 -2.69 -18.25
N VAL A 210 2.02 -2.85 -18.29
CA VAL A 210 2.82 -3.16 -17.10
C VAL A 210 3.66 -1.94 -16.76
N ILE A 211 3.61 -1.50 -15.50
CA ILE A 211 4.34 -0.34 -15.02
C ILE A 211 5.33 -0.80 -13.96
N VAL A 212 6.61 -0.49 -14.16
CA VAL A 212 7.68 -0.74 -13.20
C VAL A 212 8.05 0.57 -12.53
N THR A 213 7.81 0.71 -11.22
CA THR A 213 8.37 1.82 -10.43
C THR A 213 9.83 1.52 -10.09
N ARG A 214 10.70 2.54 -10.14
CA ARG A 214 12.17 2.41 -10.03
C ARG A 214 12.77 3.35 -9.00
N GLY A 215 12.06 3.59 -7.90
CA GLY A 215 12.45 4.55 -6.86
C GLY A 215 12.91 5.90 -7.44
N ALA A 216 14.16 6.26 -7.19
CA ALA A 216 14.77 7.51 -7.63
C ALA A 216 14.97 7.65 -9.15
N GLU A 217 14.77 6.59 -9.94
CA GLU A 217 14.85 6.65 -11.41
C GLU A 217 13.50 6.89 -12.09
N GLY A 218 12.40 6.81 -11.33
CA GLY A 218 11.05 7.13 -11.78
C GLY A 218 10.23 5.89 -12.09
N ALA A 219 9.66 5.83 -13.28
CA ALA A 219 8.83 4.70 -13.71
C ALA A 219 9.11 4.32 -15.16
N SER A 220 8.75 3.09 -15.53
CA SER A 220 8.79 2.59 -16.90
C SER A 220 7.44 1.99 -17.25
N VAL A 221 6.87 2.41 -18.39
CA VAL A 221 5.61 1.89 -18.92
C VAL A 221 5.91 0.92 -20.05
N TYR A 222 5.38 -0.30 -19.93
CA TYR A 222 5.47 -1.36 -20.93
C TYR A 222 4.10 -1.62 -21.55
N ARG A 223 4.04 -1.61 -22.87
CA ARG A 223 2.82 -1.93 -23.62
C ARG A 223 3.17 -2.67 -24.90
N GLY A 224 2.73 -3.93 -25.03
CA GLY A 224 3.20 -4.77 -26.11
C GLY A 224 4.73 -4.90 -26.06
N ARG A 225 5.42 -4.43 -27.09
CA ARG A 225 6.89 -4.43 -27.17
C ARG A 225 7.52 -3.06 -26.90
N GLU A 226 6.70 -2.05 -26.61
CA GLU A 226 7.16 -0.68 -26.39
C GLU A 226 7.45 -0.44 -24.91
N ARG A 227 8.52 0.33 -24.66
CA ARG A 227 8.91 0.82 -23.32
C ARG A 227 9.02 2.33 -23.37
N THR A 228 8.39 3.01 -22.41
CA THR A 228 8.54 4.45 -22.19
C THR A 228 9.03 4.71 -20.78
N ASP A 229 10.16 5.39 -20.63
CA ASP A 229 10.72 5.75 -19.34
C ASP A 229 10.32 7.17 -18.94
N LEU A 230 9.93 7.33 -17.68
CA LEU A 230 9.49 8.58 -17.08
C LEU A 230 10.39 8.86 -15.88
N PRO A 231 10.90 10.10 -15.73
CA PRO A 231 11.83 10.44 -14.66
C PRO A 231 11.12 10.47 -13.30
N ALA A 232 11.89 10.25 -12.23
CA ALA A 232 11.46 10.61 -10.88
C ALA A 232 11.49 12.12 -10.68
N TYR A 233 10.90 12.54 -9.56
CA TYR A 233 11.04 13.88 -9.03
C TYR A 233 11.77 13.80 -7.68
N ASP A 234 12.65 14.76 -7.43
CA ASP A 234 13.38 14.84 -6.16
C ASP A 234 12.40 15.13 -5.01
N VAL A 235 12.51 14.31 -3.96
CA VAL A 235 11.71 14.41 -2.73
C VAL A 235 12.57 14.80 -1.52
N GLY A 236 13.85 15.10 -1.75
CA GLY A 236 14.85 15.36 -0.73
C GLY A 236 15.27 14.10 0.05
N ASN A 237 16.00 14.32 1.15
CA ASN A 237 16.46 13.25 2.02
C ASN A 237 15.34 12.82 2.98
N LEU A 238 14.53 11.86 2.54
CA LEU A 238 13.53 11.23 3.38
C LEU A 238 14.13 10.12 4.23
N ALA A 239 13.65 10.00 5.47
CA ALA A 239 13.95 8.83 6.29
C ALA A 239 13.31 7.58 5.64
N PRO A 240 13.92 6.38 5.75
CA PRO A 240 13.41 5.17 5.11
C PRO A 240 11.96 4.81 5.46
N ASP A 241 11.51 5.14 6.66
CA ASP A 241 10.13 4.92 7.11
C ASP A 241 9.12 5.86 6.42
N ALA A 242 9.54 7.06 6.02
CA ALA A 242 8.69 7.99 5.27
C ALA A 242 8.39 7.52 3.84
N LEU A 243 9.22 6.62 3.29
CA LEU A 243 9.06 5.99 1.97
C LEU A 243 8.08 4.80 2.00
N VAL A 244 7.68 4.35 3.18
CA VAL A 244 6.70 3.25 3.30
C VAL A 244 5.37 3.68 2.68
N GLY A 245 4.81 2.79 1.85
CA GLY A 245 3.59 3.02 1.09
C GLY A 245 3.76 3.92 -0.14
N ALA A 246 4.98 4.31 -0.53
CA ALA A 246 5.18 5.15 -1.71
C ALA A 246 4.66 4.49 -3.00
N GLY A 247 4.86 3.18 -3.17
CA GLY A 247 4.31 2.42 -4.30
C GLY A 247 2.77 2.38 -4.29
N ASP A 248 2.18 2.23 -3.12
CA ASP A 248 0.72 2.25 -2.95
C ASP A 248 0.13 3.63 -3.27
N GLN A 249 0.77 4.69 -2.79
CA GLN A 249 0.41 6.07 -3.12
C GLN A 249 0.53 6.33 -4.62
N PHE A 250 1.60 5.86 -5.26
CA PHE A 250 1.73 5.93 -6.71
C PHE A 250 0.57 5.21 -7.42
N GLY A 251 0.19 4.01 -6.97
CA GLY A 251 -0.96 3.29 -7.50
C GLY A 251 -2.28 4.08 -7.37
N ALA A 252 -2.51 4.73 -6.23
CA ALA A 252 -3.68 5.59 -6.04
C ALA A 252 -3.65 6.84 -6.91
N GLU A 253 -2.50 7.51 -7.01
CA GLU A 253 -2.34 8.71 -7.86
C GLU A 253 -2.50 8.39 -9.35
N LEU A 254 -1.99 7.24 -9.79
CA LEU A 254 -2.21 6.73 -11.14
C LEU A 254 -3.70 6.50 -11.40
N THR A 255 -4.41 5.94 -10.42
CA THR A 255 -5.85 5.72 -10.51
C THR A 255 -6.60 7.03 -10.68
N LEU A 256 -6.30 8.03 -9.86
CA LEU A 256 -6.90 9.38 -9.98
C LEU A 256 -6.61 10.01 -11.35
N ALA A 257 -5.36 9.93 -11.80
CA ALA A 257 -4.97 10.49 -13.09
C ALA A 257 -5.70 9.83 -14.28
N LEU A 258 -6.01 8.53 -14.18
CA LEU A 258 -6.82 7.81 -15.17
C LEU A 258 -8.31 8.15 -15.05
N LEU A 259 -8.85 8.23 -13.83
CA LEU A 259 -10.25 8.60 -13.57
C LEU A 259 -10.60 10.00 -14.05
N ASP A 260 -9.66 10.95 -13.95
CA ASP A 260 -9.82 12.32 -14.43
C ASP A 260 -9.83 12.45 -15.96
N SER A 261 -9.56 11.36 -16.70
CA SER A 261 -9.48 11.42 -18.16
C SER A 261 -10.85 11.64 -18.80
N PRO A 262 -10.99 12.61 -19.73
CA PRO A 262 -12.25 12.86 -20.43
C PRO A 262 -12.66 11.71 -21.36
N ALA A 263 -11.73 10.84 -21.76
CA ALA A 263 -12.03 9.65 -22.55
C ALA A 263 -12.68 8.52 -21.71
N GLY A 264 -12.70 8.68 -20.39
CA GLY A 264 -13.02 7.62 -19.44
C GLY A 264 -11.76 6.82 -19.03
N PRO A 265 -11.76 6.22 -17.83
CA PRO A 265 -10.54 5.70 -17.23
C PRO A 265 -9.98 4.47 -17.95
N ARG A 266 -10.84 3.52 -18.33
CA ARG A 266 -10.42 2.33 -19.08
C ARG A 266 -9.90 2.68 -20.48
N ALA A 267 -10.51 3.65 -21.14
CA ALA A 267 -10.04 4.14 -22.43
C ALA A 267 -8.67 4.83 -22.29
N ALA A 268 -8.48 5.65 -21.25
CA ALA A 268 -7.21 6.31 -20.95
C ALA A 268 -6.09 5.31 -20.65
N ALA A 269 -6.37 4.25 -19.89
CA ALA A 269 -5.42 3.17 -19.63
C ALA A 269 -5.04 2.40 -20.91
N ARG A 270 -5.93 2.40 -21.92
CA ARG A 270 -5.73 1.71 -23.20
C ARG A 270 -5.10 2.58 -24.29
N ASP A 271 -5.12 3.90 -24.13
CA ASP A 271 -4.42 4.83 -25.01
C ASP A 271 -2.95 4.99 -24.54
N PRO A 272 -1.93 4.68 -25.37
CA PRO A 272 -0.53 4.85 -24.98
C PRO A 272 -0.21 6.26 -24.46
N ARG A 273 -0.76 7.31 -25.09
CA ARG A 273 -0.49 8.70 -24.68
C ARG A 273 -1.20 9.06 -23.38
N GLY A 274 -2.47 8.68 -23.24
CA GLY A 274 -3.25 8.81 -22.02
C GLY A 274 -2.57 8.14 -20.83
N LEU A 275 -2.11 6.90 -20.99
CA LEU A 275 -1.42 6.17 -19.94
C LEU A 275 -0.09 6.82 -19.55
N VAL A 276 0.77 7.17 -20.51
CA VAL A 276 2.06 7.83 -20.22
C VAL A 276 1.85 9.17 -19.49
N THR A 277 0.82 9.92 -19.88
CA THR A 277 0.44 11.18 -19.22
C THR A 277 -0.01 10.93 -17.78
N ALA A 278 -0.84 9.89 -17.56
CA ALA A 278 -1.30 9.52 -16.24
C ALA A 278 -0.16 9.08 -15.32
N VAL A 279 0.79 8.27 -15.84
CA VAL A 279 1.98 7.85 -15.09
C VAL A 279 2.87 9.04 -14.75
N ALA A 280 3.11 9.95 -15.69
CA ALA A 280 3.89 11.16 -15.42
C ALA A 280 3.27 12.02 -14.30
N ARG A 281 1.94 12.19 -14.33
CA ARG A 281 1.18 12.88 -13.29
C ARG A 281 1.27 12.16 -11.94
N ALA A 282 1.16 10.83 -11.95
CA ALA A 282 1.23 10.02 -10.74
C ALA A 282 2.61 10.10 -10.07
N THR A 283 3.69 9.96 -10.84
CA THR A 283 5.07 10.09 -10.34
C THR A 283 5.30 11.47 -9.71
N ARG A 284 4.85 12.53 -10.39
CA ARG A 284 4.97 13.90 -9.86
C ARG A 284 4.19 14.10 -8.57
N THR A 285 2.93 13.70 -8.55
CA THR A 285 2.03 13.96 -7.40
C THR A 285 2.43 13.15 -6.18
N THR A 286 2.87 11.90 -6.40
CA THR A 286 3.43 11.06 -5.33
C THR A 286 4.66 11.72 -4.72
N ALA A 287 5.59 12.22 -5.53
CA ALA A 287 6.77 12.91 -5.05
C ALA A 287 6.42 14.15 -4.20
N LEU A 288 5.46 14.96 -4.64
CA LEU A 288 4.99 16.12 -3.86
C LEU A 288 4.42 15.69 -2.49
N ARG A 289 3.60 14.63 -2.45
CA ARG A 289 3.05 14.12 -1.18
C ARG A 289 4.14 13.58 -0.25
N LEU A 290 5.14 12.91 -0.79
CA LEU A 290 6.27 12.41 0.00
C LEU A 290 7.08 13.56 0.58
N ALA A 291 7.32 14.62 -0.20
CA ALA A 291 7.97 15.83 0.28
C ALA A 291 7.18 16.50 1.42
N ASP A 292 5.84 16.58 1.32
CA ASP A 292 4.99 17.18 2.35
C ASP A 292 4.97 16.43 3.69
N ARG A 293 5.30 15.12 3.70
CA ARG A 293 5.43 14.35 4.95
C ARG A 293 6.58 14.85 5.83
N THR A 294 7.62 15.44 5.25
CA THR A 294 8.78 15.96 6.00
C THR A 294 8.45 17.21 6.79
N THR A 295 7.65 18.10 6.22
CA THR A 295 7.29 19.38 6.85
C THR A 295 6.38 19.15 8.05
N SER A 296 5.53 18.12 7.98
CA SER A 296 4.58 17.76 9.04
C SER A 296 5.23 17.08 10.26
N THR A 297 6.23 16.22 10.04
CA THR A 297 6.95 15.53 11.14
C THR A 297 7.96 16.44 11.84
N ALA A 298 8.57 17.40 11.13
CA ALA A 298 9.41 18.43 11.73
C ALA A 298 8.62 19.40 12.64
N GLY A 299 7.34 19.65 12.35
CA GLY A 299 6.46 20.48 13.19
C GLY A 299 5.98 19.79 14.48
N ALA A 300 5.76 18.47 14.44
CA ALA A 300 5.30 17.70 15.60
C ALA A 300 6.40 17.44 16.65
N SER A 301 7.67 17.50 16.26
CA SER A 301 8.83 17.30 17.14
C SER A 301 9.32 18.60 17.81
N GLY A 302 8.79 19.77 17.43
CA GLY A 302 9.15 21.08 17.99
C GLY A 302 8.34 21.56 19.20
N VAL A 303 7.31 20.82 19.63
CA VAL A 303 6.44 21.19 20.77
C VAL A 303 6.66 20.25 21.95
N SER A 304 7.89 20.19 22.47
CA SER A 304 8.17 19.63 23.79
C SER A 304 9.40 20.28 24.41
N SER A 305 9.26 21.54 24.80
CA SER A 305 10.05 22.16 25.88
C SER A 305 9.41 23.49 26.29
N ARG A 306 8.40 23.43 27.16
CA ARG A 306 8.17 24.52 28.12
C ARG A 306 8.35 23.97 29.51
N SER A 307 9.57 24.21 29.98
CA SER A 307 10.02 24.38 31.36
C SER A 307 8.88 24.53 32.38
N GLY A 308 8.77 23.55 33.27
CA GLY A 308 8.25 23.78 34.61
C GLY A 308 9.27 24.61 35.39
N GLU A 309 8.94 25.88 35.63
CA GLU A 309 9.60 26.71 36.64
C GLU A 309 9.29 26.13 38.02
N ALA A 310 10.33 25.60 38.68
CA ALA A 310 10.28 25.18 40.06
C ALA A 310 10.22 26.42 40.97
N THR A 311 9.17 26.49 41.79
CA THR A 311 9.04 27.47 42.87
C THR A 311 9.98 27.08 44.03
N PRO A 312 10.86 27.97 44.52
CA PRO A 312 11.71 27.64 45.66
C PRO A 312 10.92 27.78 46.96
N ASP A 313 10.85 26.69 47.71
CA ASP A 313 10.32 26.67 49.07
C ASP A 313 11.34 27.30 50.02
N ARG A 314 10.88 28.28 50.81
CA ARG A 314 11.67 29.04 51.77
C ARG A 314 10.86 29.11 53.07
N THR A 315 11.26 28.31 54.05
CA THR A 315 11.22 28.73 55.46
C THR A 315 12.28 27.97 56.26
N ASP A 316 13.26 28.74 56.73
CA ASP A 316 14.16 28.41 57.83
C ASP A 316 13.39 28.20 59.14
N VAL A 317 13.95 27.40 60.07
CA VAL A 317 14.33 27.80 61.45
C VAL A 317 14.98 26.59 62.18
N MET A 318 16.27 26.75 62.48
CA MET A 318 17.14 26.01 63.43
C MET A 318 16.84 26.45 64.89
N PRO A 319 17.58 26.06 65.97
CA PRO A 319 18.38 24.86 66.29
C PRO A 319 18.15 24.34 67.74
N SER A 320 18.71 23.16 68.09
CA SER A 320 19.47 22.85 69.33
C SER A 320 19.74 21.33 69.34
N GLY A 321 20.84 20.75 69.81
CA GLY A 321 22.05 21.23 70.46
C GLY A 321 22.80 20.00 71.01
N ALA A 322 24.13 20.13 71.12
CA ALA A 322 25.06 19.36 71.98
C ALA A 322 25.21 17.84 71.76
N ALA A 323 26.33 17.17 72.05
CA ALA A 323 27.76 17.46 72.23
C ALA A 323 28.41 16.11 72.62
N ARG A 324 29.59 15.78 72.07
CA ARG A 324 30.61 14.84 72.62
C ARG A 324 30.18 13.35 72.69
N ARG A 325 31.00 12.33 72.42
CA ARG A 325 32.44 12.13 72.22
C ARG A 325 32.64 11.15 71.07
#